data_AF-A0A453KRJ8-F1
#
_entry.id   AF-A0A453KRJ8-F1
#
_cell.length_a   1.000
_cell.length_b   1.000
_cell.length_c   1.000
_cell.angle_alpha   90.00
_cell.angle_beta   90.00
_cell.angle_gamma   90.00
#
_symmetry.space_group_name_H-M   'P 1'
#
loop_
_entity.id
_entity.type
_entity.pdbx_description
1 polymer ?
#
loop_
_entity_poly.entity_id
_entity_poly.type
_entity_poly.pdbx_seq_one_letter_code
_entity_poly.pdbx_strand_id
1 'polypeptide(L)'
;MYYTGRLEVFNENFLVADQKLTYALMHCNPQSESNLRKILKFLIPVKLSIGVLPRRTLLEKYNLLEYADIVTSLRRGDLRLLKQALDRHEDQLLKCGVYLVLEKLELQVYRRLVKKIHIIQREKEPSKAHQIKLEVLVKTLQWLGITMDVDEVECIMACLIYKNLIKGYFAHKSKVLVLSKQDPFPKLNGKPV
;
A
#
# COMPACT_ATOMS: atom_id res chain seq x y z
N MET A 1 22.64 1.08 -14.35
CA MET A 1 21.65 1.52 -13.35
C MET A 1 20.31 0.79 -13.45
N TYR A 2 19.74 0.55 -14.63
CA TYR A 2 18.46 -0.16 -14.74
C TYR A 2 18.48 -1.59 -14.16
N TYR A 3 19.38 -2.45 -14.62
CA TYR A 3 19.43 -3.85 -14.16
C TYR A 3 19.80 -3.99 -12.68
N THR A 4 20.74 -3.17 -12.20
CA THR A 4 21.08 -3.13 -10.77
C THR A 4 19.93 -2.59 -9.94
N GLY A 5 19.13 -1.65 -10.46
CA GLY A 5 17.89 -1.21 -9.81
C GLY A 5 16.86 -2.32 -9.70
N ARG A 6 16.65 -3.11 -10.77
CA ARG A 6 15.77 -4.28 -10.75
C ARG A 6 16.20 -5.32 -9.73
N LEU A 7 17.51 -5.59 -9.63
CA LEU A 7 18.04 -6.50 -8.62
C LEU A 7 17.66 -6.05 -7.20
N GLU A 8 17.76 -4.75 -6.91
CA GLU A 8 17.32 -4.22 -5.61
C GLU A 8 15.82 -4.33 -5.38
N VAL A 9 14.98 -4.30 -6.43
CA VAL A 9 13.54 -4.56 -6.29
C VAL A 9 13.31 -5.97 -5.76
N PHE A 10 14.00 -6.96 -6.32
CA PHE A 10 13.88 -8.37 -5.90
C PHE A 10 14.45 -8.62 -4.52
N ASN A 11 15.49 -7.87 -4.14
CA ASN A 11 16.06 -7.91 -2.78
C ASN A 11 15.25 -7.05 -1.78
N GLU A 12 14.13 -6.46 -2.20
CA GLU A 12 13.28 -5.60 -1.35
C GLU A 12 13.98 -4.36 -0.78
N ASN A 13 15.11 -3.97 -1.38
CA ASN A 13 15.86 -2.78 -1.05
C ASN A 13 15.26 -1.56 -1.77
N PHE A 14 13.99 -1.25 -1.48
CA PHE A 14 13.19 -0.29 -2.23
C PHE A 14 13.78 1.12 -2.28
N LEU A 15 14.48 1.57 -1.23
CA LEU A 15 15.16 2.87 -1.24
C LEU A 15 16.31 2.93 -2.25
N VAL A 16 17.11 1.87 -2.33
CA VAL A 16 18.23 1.78 -3.27
C VAL A 16 17.71 1.55 -4.68
N ALA A 17 16.68 0.72 -4.83
CA ALA A 17 15.97 0.52 -6.09
C ALA A 17 15.44 1.86 -6.63
N ASP A 18 14.83 2.68 -5.76
CA ASP A 18 14.29 3.98 -6.11
C ASP A 18 15.37 4.90 -6.67
N GLN A 19 16.50 5.00 -5.99
CA GLN A 19 17.65 5.82 -6.43
C GLN A 19 18.17 5.35 -7.79
N LYS A 20 18.43 4.04 -7.95
CA LYS A 20 18.98 3.46 -9.19
C LYS A 20 18.03 3.60 -10.37
N LEU A 21 16.73 3.34 -10.17
CA LEU A 21 15.72 3.40 -11.22
C LEU A 21 15.33 4.85 -11.56
N THR A 22 15.27 5.75 -10.58
CA THR A 22 15.08 7.19 -10.81
C THR A 22 16.25 7.76 -11.61
N TYR A 23 17.50 7.41 -11.26
CA TYR A 23 18.68 7.80 -12.02
C TYR A 23 18.59 7.30 -13.47
N ALA A 24 18.23 6.03 -13.67
CA ALA A 24 18.06 5.46 -15.00
C ALA A 24 16.98 6.19 -15.82
N LEU A 25 15.87 6.58 -15.18
CA LEU A 25 14.80 7.34 -15.83
C LEU A 25 15.28 8.74 -16.26
N MET A 26 16.00 9.44 -15.39
CA MET A 26 16.50 10.80 -15.65
C MET A 26 17.54 10.86 -16.78
N HIS A 27 18.33 9.80 -16.94
CA HIS A 27 19.38 9.73 -17.97
C HIS A 27 18.95 8.92 -19.21
N CYS A 28 17.70 8.49 -19.28
CA CYS A 28 17.16 7.83 -20.47
C CYS A 28 16.83 8.88 -21.54
N ASN A 29 17.10 8.57 -22.82
CA ASN A 29 16.70 9.43 -23.93
C ASN A 29 15.16 9.66 -23.87
N PRO A 30 14.67 10.92 -23.81
CA PRO A 30 13.25 11.24 -23.76
C PRO A 30 12.45 10.73 -24.97
N GLN A 31 13.10 10.54 -26.13
CA GLN A 31 12.48 10.02 -27.35
C GLN A 31 12.29 8.49 -27.31
N SER A 32 12.98 7.79 -26.42
CA SER A 32 12.93 6.32 -26.31
C SER A 32 11.82 5.87 -25.36
N GLU A 33 10.56 6.04 -25.77
CA GLU A 33 9.38 5.71 -24.93
C GLU A 33 9.36 4.27 -24.44
N SER A 34 9.80 3.31 -25.27
CA SER A 34 9.90 1.89 -24.88
C SER A 34 10.81 1.69 -23.67
N ASN A 35 11.95 2.38 -23.63
CA ASN A 35 12.91 2.27 -22.53
C ASN A 35 12.40 2.99 -21.29
N LEU A 36 11.79 4.16 -21.43
CA LEU A 36 11.12 4.86 -20.33
C LEU A 36 10.04 3.97 -19.71
N ARG A 37 9.20 3.35 -20.54
CA ARG A 37 8.16 2.41 -20.08
C ARG A 37 8.76 1.22 -19.34
N LYS A 38 9.85 0.61 -19.83
CA LYS A 38 10.56 -0.49 -19.13
C LYS A 38 11.08 -0.08 -17.77
N ILE A 39 11.60 1.14 -17.62
CA ILE A 39 12.07 1.67 -16.33
C ILE A 39 10.87 1.89 -15.40
N LEU A 40 9.82 2.55 -15.89
CA LEU A 40 8.62 2.87 -15.10
C LEU A 40 7.88 1.64 -14.59
N LYS A 41 7.88 0.53 -15.35
CA LYS A 41 7.29 -0.75 -14.90
C LYS A 41 7.87 -1.25 -13.57
N PHE A 42 9.14 -0.98 -13.28
CA PHE A 42 9.75 -1.34 -11.99
C PHE A 42 9.73 -0.17 -11.00
N LEU A 43 9.89 1.06 -11.48
CA LEU A 43 9.92 2.24 -10.62
C LEU A 43 8.57 2.51 -9.95
N ILE A 44 7.44 2.28 -10.64
CA ILE A 44 6.11 2.52 -10.07
C ILE A 44 5.87 1.63 -8.84
N PRO A 45 5.98 0.29 -8.89
CA PRO A 45 5.85 -0.55 -7.69
C PRO A 45 6.78 -0.14 -6.54
N VAL A 46 8.02 0.27 -6.85
CA VAL A 46 8.97 0.77 -5.85
C VAL A 46 8.48 2.06 -5.19
N LYS A 47 8.07 3.04 -5.99
CA LYS A 47 7.50 4.32 -5.50
C LYS A 47 6.26 4.07 -4.64
N LEU A 48 5.38 3.16 -5.06
CA LEU A 48 4.19 2.77 -4.27
C LEU A 48 4.59 2.15 -2.92
N SER A 49 5.61 1.29 -2.90
CA SER A 49 6.09 0.61 -1.68
C SER A 49 6.63 1.60 -0.63
N ILE A 50 7.19 2.72 -1.08
CA ILE A 50 7.65 3.82 -0.20
C ILE A 50 6.61 4.92 0.01
N GLY A 51 5.37 4.73 -0.43
CA GLY A 51 4.24 5.63 -0.19
C GLY A 51 4.09 6.79 -1.17
N VAL A 52 4.76 6.76 -2.33
CA VAL A 52 4.66 7.77 -3.39
C VAL A 52 3.72 7.30 -4.49
N LEU A 53 2.61 8.03 -4.68
CA LEU A 53 1.61 7.69 -5.70
C LEU A 53 1.89 8.43 -7.03
N PRO A 54 1.94 7.73 -8.17
CA PRO A 54 2.06 8.38 -9.47
C PRO A 54 0.78 9.15 -9.85
N ARG A 55 0.94 10.15 -10.72
CA ARG A 55 -0.19 10.85 -11.35
C ARG A 55 -0.81 9.96 -12.43
N ARG A 56 -2.12 10.06 -12.60
CA ARG A 56 -2.85 9.30 -13.64
C ARG A 56 -2.33 9.60 -15.06
N THR A 57 -2.02 10.87 -15.33
CA THR A 57 -1.45 11.30 -16.61
C THR A 57 -0.11 10.64 -16.95
N LEU A 58 0.70 10.27 -15.95
CA LEU A 58 1.94 9.51 -16.16
C LEU A 58 1.62 8.09 -16.66
N LEU A 59 0.63 7.44 -16.07
CA LEU A 59 0.22 6.09 -16.44
C LEU A 59 -0.35 6.06 -17.86
N GLU A 60 -1.20 7.05 -18.19
CA GLU A 60 -1.78 7.21 -19.52
C GLU A 60 -0.69 7.46 -20.57
N LYS A 61 0.24 8.39 -20.31
CA LYS A 61 1.33 8.72 -21.23
C LYS A 61 2.18 7.52 -21.64
N TYR A 62 2.48 6.61 -20.70
CA TYR A 62 3.36 5.46 -20.96
C TYR A 62 2.60 4.13 -21.11
N ASN A 63 1.27 4.17 -21.25
CA ASN A 63 0.41 2.99 -21.33
C ASN A 63 0.69 1.97 -20.22
N LEU A 64 0.58 2.43 -18.97
CA LEU A 64 0.79 1.67 -17.74
C LEU A 64 -0.49 1.66 -16.87
N LEU A 65 -1.64 1.49 -17.54
CA LEU A 65 -2.96 1.56 -16.92
C LEU A 65 -3.24 0.37 -15.98
N GLU A 66 -2.46 -0.71 -16.06
CA GLU A 66 -2.51 -1.82 -15.11
C GLU A 66 -2.30 -1.38 -13.65
N TYR A 67 -1.60 -0.25 -13.43
CA TYR A 67 -1.41 0.31 -12.08
C TYR A 67 -2.51 1.30 -11.65
N ALA A 68 -3.45 1.66 -12.52
CA ALA A 68 -4.41 2.74 -12.23
C ALA A 68 -5.35 2.38 -11.06
N ASP A 69 -5.88 1.16 -11.06
CA ASP A 69 -6.76 0.67 -10.00
C ASP A 69 -5.98 0.41 -8.71
N ILE A 70 -4.72 -0.04 -8.80
CA ILE A 70 -3.81 -0.20 -7.64
C ILE A 70 -3.53 1.15 -6.96
N VAL A 71 -3.28 2.20 -7.75
CA VAL A 71 -3.07 3.56 -7.21
C VAL A 71 -4.35 4.09 -6.57
N THR A 72 -5.50 3.79 -7.17
CA THR A 72 -6.81 4.21 -6.65
C THR A 72 -7.16 3.49 -5.36
N SER A 73 -6.89 2.19 -5.26
CA SER A 73 -7.11 1.38 -4.06
C SER A 73 -6.27 1.88 -2.90
N LEU A 74 -4.99 2.17 -3.12
CA LEU A 74 -4.09 2.79 -2.12
C LEU A 74 -4.58 4.15 -1.64
N ARG A 75 -5.03 5.00 -2.55
CA ARG A 75 -5.55 6.34 -2.21
C ARG A 75 -6.84 6.24 -1.38
N ARG A 76 -7.71 5.29 -1.72
CA ARG A 76 -9.03 5.12 -1.10
C ARG A 76 -9.02 4.22 0.14
N GLY A 77 -8.02 3.36 0.33
CA GLY A 77 -8.11 2.29 1.31
C GLY A 77 -9.13 1.22 0.90
N ASP A 78 -9.23 0.91 -0.39
CA ASP A 78 -10.21 -0.02 -0.95
C ASP A 78 -9.56 -1.37 -1.25
N LEU A 79 -9.65 -2.31 -0.30
CA LEU A 79 -9.02 -3.64 -0.41
C LEU A 79 -9.63 -4.48 -1.54
N ARG A 80 -10.94 -4.36 -1.76
CA ARG A 80 -11.63 -5.08 -2.83
C ARG A 80 -11.08 -4.66 -4.19
N LEU A 81 -10.94 -3.35 -4.41
CA LEU A 81 -10.38 -2.83 -5.65
C LEU A 81 -8.93 -3.27 -5.85
N LEU A 82 -8.12 -3.33 -4.77
CA LEU A 82 -6.75 -3.83 -4.87
C LEU A 82 -6.73 -5.29 -5.35
N LYS A 83 -7.49 -6.18 -4.70
CA LYS A 83 -7.56 -7.61 -5.05
C LYS A 83 -8.00 -7.80 -6.51
N GLN A 84 -9.10 -7.16 -6.90
CA GLN A 84 -9.59 -7.20 -8.29
C GLN A 84 -8.57 -6.68 -9.31
N ALA A 85 -7.79 -5.66 -8.98
CA ALA A 85 -6.77 -5.12 -9.86
C ALA A 85 -5.57 -6.08 -10.01
N LEU A 86 -5.15 -6.73 -8.92
CA LEU A 86 -4.10 -7.74 -8.94
C LEU A 86 -4.55 -8.96 -9.76
N ASP A 87 -5.77 -9.45 -9.53
CA ASP A 87 -6.34 -10.60 -10.25
C ASP A 87 -6.47 -10.31 -11.75
N ARG A 88 -7.01 -9.13 -12.12
CA ARG A 88 -7.20 -8.75 -13.53
C ARG A 88 -5.90 -8.69 -14.32
N HIS A 89 -4.80 -8.33 -13.67
CA HIS A 89 -3.50 -8.13 -14.31
C HIS A 89 -2.44 -9.18 -13.91
N GLU A 90 -2.86 -10.27 -13.25
CA GLU A 90 -1.99 -11.25 -12.61
C GLU A 90 -0.88 -11.76 -13.54
N ASP A 91 -1.26 -12.32 -14.69
CA ASP A 91 -0.32 -12.84 -15.70
C ASP A 91 0.74 -11.82 -16.12
N GLN A 92 0.34 -10.56 -16.31
CA GLN A 92 1.24 -9.51 -16.77
C GLN A 92 2.20 -9.08 -15.66
N LEU A 93 1.70 -8.97 -14.43
CA LEU A 93 2.47 -8.60 -13.26
C LEU A 93 3.46 -9.70 -12.85
N LEU A 94 3.06 -10.97 -12.96
CA LEU A 94 3.92 -12.14 -12.75
C LEU A 94 5.04 -12.20 -13.80
N LYS A 95 4.70 -12.07 -15.10
CA LYS A 95 5.70 -12.04 -16.19
C LYS A 95 6.69 -10.87 -16.04
N CYS A 96 6.24 -9.74 -15.50
CA CYS A 96 7.11 -8.60 -15.22
C CYS A 96 7.95 -8.75 -13.94
N GLY A 97 7.62 -9.72 -13.07
CA GLY A 97 8.29 -9.95 -11.80
C GLY A 97 7.96 -8.93 -10.70
N VAL A 98 6.82 -8.23 -10.80
CA VAL A 98 6.43 -7.18 -9.85
C VAL A 98 5.21 -7.53 -8.99
N TYR A 99 4.57 -8.67 -9.25
CA TYR A 99 3.37 -9.11 -8.54
C TYR A 99 3.55 -9.12 -7.01
N LEU A 100 4.58 -9.81 -6.50
CA LEU A 100 4.85 -9.93 -5.06
C LEU A 100 5.09 -8.57 -4.39
N VAL A 101 5.71 -7.62 -5.11
CA VAL A 101 5.91 -6.25 -4.60
C VAL A 101 4.57 -5.52 -4.46
N LEU A 102 3.66 -5.71 -5.42
CA LEU A 102 2.35 -5.06 -5.43
C LEU A 102 1.38 -5.70 -4.43
N GLU A 103 1.44 -7.01 -4.24
CA GLU A 103 0.64 -7.74 -3.24
C GLU A 103 0.92 -7.21 -1.82
N LYS A 104 2.19 -6.96 -1.48
CA LYS A 104 2.60 -6.37 -0.20
C LYS A 104 2.00 -4.99 0.09
N LEU A 105 1.50 -4.29 -0.93
CA LEU A 105 0.81 -3.01 -0.76
C LEU A 105 -0.52 -3.17 -0.02
N GLU A 106 -1.05 -4.39 0.14
CA GLU A 106 -2.28 -4.66 0.90
C GLU A 106 -2.24 -4.08 2.32
N LEU A 107 -1.11 -4.20 3.02
CA LEU A 107 -0.93 -3.61 4.35
C LEU A 107 -1.03 -2.07 4.35
N GLN A 108 -0.59 -1.40 3.28
CA GLN A 108 -0.81 0.05 3.14
C GLN A 108 -2.29 0.39 2.95
N VAL A 109 -3.03 -0.44 2.20
CA VAL A 109 -4.47 -0.27 2.00
C VAL A 109 -5.23 -0.49 3.31
N TYR A 110 -4.89 -1.53 4.09
CA TYR A 110 -5.43 -1.73 5.44
C TYR A 110 -5.15 -0.51 6.32
N ARG A 111 -3.88 -0.05 6.38
CA ARG A 111 -3.53 1.16 7.15
C ARG A 111 -4.39 2.36 6.75
N ARG A 112 -4.63 2.56 5.45
CA ARG A 112 -5.47 3.66 4.94
C ARG A 112 -6.93 3.51 5.36
N LEU A 113 -7.47 2.29 5.30
CA LEU A 113 -8.82 1.96 5.74
C LEU A 113 -8.99 2.25 7.25
N VAL A 114 -8.08 1.73 8.09
CA VAL A 114 -8.09 1.96 9.54
C VAL A 114 -7.98 3.46 9.87
N LYS A 115 -7.15 4.21 9.13
CA LYS A 115 -7.06 5.67 9.28
C LYS A 115 -8.38 6.37 9.02
N LYS A 116 -9.14 5.95 8.00
CA LYS A 116 -10.47 6.51 7.71
C LYS A 116 -11.47 6.19 8.81
N ILE A 117 -11.49 4.95 9.28
CA ILE A 117 -12.36 4.52 10.38
C ILE A 117 -12.06 5.34 11.64
N HIS A 118 -10.78 5.52 11.97
CA HIS A 118 -10.35 6.36 13.09
C HIS A 118 -10.87 7.80 12.98
N ILE A 119 -10.76 8.43 11.80
CA ILE A 119 -11.24 9.81 11.57
C ILE A 119 -12.76 9.89 11.78
N ILE A 120 -13.52 8.99 11.16
CA ILE A 120 -14.98 8.95 11.28
C ILE A 120 -15.40 8.70 12.74
N GLN A 121 -14.72 7.80 13.44
CA GLN A 121 -15.02 7.51 14.83
C GLN A 121 -14.69 8.69 15.75
N ARG A 122 -13.59 9.40 15.48
CA ARG A 122 -13.24 10.62 16.21
C ARG A 122 -14.30 11.71 16.08
N GLU A 123 -14.93 11.82 14.91
CA GLU A 123 -16.03 12.76 14.67
C GLU A 123 -17.32 12.34 15.40
N LYS A 124 -17.62 11.03 15.43
CA LYS A 124 -18.85 10.49 16.05
C LYS A 124 -18.80 10.40 17.58
N GLU A 125 -17.67 9.97 18.15
CA GLU A 125 -17.52 9.75 19.59
C GLU A 125 -16.11 10.24 20.05
N PRO A 126 -15.94 11.56 20.27
CA PRO A 126 -14.64 12.15 20.60
C PRO A 126 -13.97 11.57 21.86
N SER A 127 -14.76 11.17 22.85
CA SER A 127 -14.28 10.58 24.11
C SER A 127 -13.58 9.23 23.91
N LYS A 128 -13.92 8.49 22.84
CA LYS A 128 -13.32 7.20 22.49
C LYS A 128 -12.64 7.23 21.12
N ALA A 129 -12.24 8.41 20.65
CA ALA A 129 -11.64 8.60 19.33
C ALA A 129 -10.47 7.66 19.03
N HIS A 130 -9.70 7.27 20.04
CA HIS A 130 -8.51 6.43 19.90
C HIS A 130 -8.79 4.91 20.01
N GLN A 131 -10.03 4.50 20.28
CA GLN A 131 -10.36 3.11 20.58
C GLN A 131 -11.23 2.52 19.48
N ILE A 132 -10.67 1.68 18.61
CA ILE A 132 -11.43 1.01 17.53
C ILE A 132 -11.77 -0.41 17.97
N LYS A 133 -13.05 -0.74 18.10
CA LYS A 133 -13.49 -2.13 18.31
C LYS A 133 -13.15 -2.97 17.09
N LEU A 134 -12.55 -4.15 17.27
CA LEU A 134 -12.21 -5.04 16.16
C LEU A 134 -13.44 -5.46 15.34
N GLU A 135 -14.60 -5.58 15.99
CA GLU A 135 -15.87 -5.86 15.31
C GLU A 135 -16.25 -4.81 14.25
N VAL A 136 -15.87 -3.54 14.44
CA VAL A 136 -16.09 -2.49 13.44
C VAL A 136 -15.25 -2.74 12.19
N LEU A 137 -14.01 -3.22 12.37
CA LEU A 137 -13.14 -3.59 11.26
C LEU A 137 -13.69 -4.80 10.52
N VAL A 138 -14.10 -5.85 11.24
CA VAL A 138 -14.76 -7.04 10.67
C VAL A 138 -15.98 -6.64 9.83
N LYS A 139 -16.90 -5.83 10.38
CA LYS A 139 -18.08 -5.37 9.64
C LYS A 139 -17.73 -4.53 8.41
N THR A 140 -16.68 -3.72 8.50
CA THR A 140 -16.21 -2.91 7.36
C THR A 140 -15.63 -3.79 6.26
N LEU A 141 -14.86 -4.80 6.61
CA LEU A 141 -14.31 -5.77 5.66
C LEU A 141 -15.41 -6.63 5.04
N GLN A 142 -16.38 -7.07 5.83
CA GLN A 142 -17.56 -7.78 5.33
C GLN A 142 -18.35 -6.95 4.32
N TRP A 143 -18.51 -5.64 4.57
CA TRP A 143 -19.14 -4.71 3.63
C TRP A 143 -18.34 -4.55 2.32
N LEU A 144 -17.01 -4.69 2.38
CA LEU A 144 -16.15 -4.79 1.20
C LEU A 144 -16.19 -6.17 0.52
N GLY A 145 -16.98 -7.12 1.02
CA GLY A 145 -17.04 -8.49 0.52
C GLY A 145 -15.86 -9.36 0.94
N ILE A 146 -15.14 -8.96 2.00
CA ILE A 146 -14.01 -9.71 2.57
C ILE A 146 -14.47 -10.33 3.88
N THR A 147 -14.70 -11.63 3.88
CA THR A 147 -15.06 -12.41 5.08
C THR A 147 -13.81 -12.67 5.90
N MET A 148 -13.78 -12.16 7.13
CA MET A 148 -12.72 -12.45 8.09
C MET A 148 -13.31 -12.56 9.49
N ASP A 149 -12.75 -13.43 10.32
CA ASP A 149 -13.06 -13.46 11.73
C ASP A 149 -12.28 -12.39 12.53
N VAL A 150 -12.54 -12.32 13.83
CA VAL A 150 -11.90 -11.32 14.70
C VAL A 150 -10.41 -11.58 14.87
N ASP A 151 -10.00 -12.85 14.91
CA ASP A 151 -8.63 -13.25 15.17
C ASP A 151 -7.74 -12.97 13.95
N GLU A 152 -8.26 -13.19 12.74
CA GLU A 152 -7.60 -12.80 11.50
C GLU A 152 -7.45 -11.27 11.39
N VAL A 153 -8.48 -10.50 11.74
CA VAL A 153 -8.40 -9.04 11.78
C VAL A 153 -7.39 -8.57 12.82
N GLU A 154 -7.39 -9.18 14.01
CA GLU A 154 -6.40 -8.89 15.05
C GLU A 154 -4.98 -9.17 14.57
N CYS A 155 -4.77 -10.29 13.88
CA CYS A 155 -3.48 -10.65 13.28
C CYS A 155 -3.00 -9.60 12.27
N ILE A 156 -3.86 -9.15 11.34
CA ILE A 156 -3.49 -8.11 10.37
C ILE A 156 -3.17 -6.79 11.11
N MET A 157 -3.98 -6.40 12.08
CA MET A 157 -3.74 -5.19 12.87
C MET A 157 -2.42 -5.30 13.65
N ALA A 158 -2.06 -6.49 14.16
CA ALA A 158 -0.79 -6.75 14.82
C ALA A 158 0.38 -6.60 13.83
N CYS A 159 0.24 -7.09 12.59
CA CYS A 159 1.24 -6.87 11.53
C CYS A 159 1.45 -5.37 11.25
N LEU A 160 0.38 -4.57 11.24
CA LEU A 160 0.48 -3.11 11.05
C LEU A 160 1.20 -2.42 12.21
N ILE A 161 0.98 -2.87 13.45
CA ILE A 161 1.69 -2.36 14.64
C ILE A 161 3.17 -2.75 14.57
N TYR A 162 3.45 -4.03 14.32
CA TYR A 162 4.82 -4.56 14.23
C TYR A 162 5.66 -3.84 13.17
N LYS A 163 5.07 -3.60 11.97
CA LYS A 163 5.72 -2.84 10.89
C LYS A 163 5.72 -1.33 11.12
N ASN A 164 5.22 -0.84 12.27
CA ASN A 164 5.13 0.57 12.63
C ASN A 164 4.35 1.42 11.58
N LEU A 165 3.41 0.77 10.91
CA LEU A 165 2.45 1.39 9.98
C LEU A 165 1.31 2.07 10.76
N ILE A 166 1.01 1.52 11.94
CA ILE A 166 0.09 2.04 12.94
C ILE A 166 0.81 2.02 14.30
N LYS A 167 0.58 3.03 15.14
CA LYS A 167 1.03 3.03 16.54
C LYS A 167 -0.16 2.78 17.45
N GLY A 168 -0.10 1.72 18.25
CA GLY A 168 -1.15 1.33 19.17
C GLY A 168 -0.87 0.00 19.84
N TYR A 169 -1.84 -0.48 20.62
CA TYR A 169 -1.81 -1.79 21.26
C TYR A 169 -3.22 -2.38 21.33
N PHE A 170 -3.33 -3.67 21.64
CA PHE A 170 -4.62 -4.33 21.85
C PHE A 170 -5.01 -4.36 23.32
N ALA A 171 -6.24 -3.97 23.61
CA ALA A 171 -6.91 -4.33 24.85
C ALA A 171 -7.69 -5.63 24.62
N HIS A 172 -7.00 -6.78 24.77
CA HIS A 172 -7.54 -8.10 24.39
C HIS A 172 -8.89 -8.42 25.05
N LYS A 173 -9.05 -8.13 26.35
CA LYS A 173 -10.31 -8.40 27.07
C LYS A 173 -11.52 -7.70 26.45
N SER A 174 -11.34 -6.51 25.89
CA SER A 174 -12.42 -5.72 25.28
C SER A 174 -12.44 -5.80 23.75
N LYS A 175 -11.50 -6.53 23.12
CA LYS A 175 -11.35 -6.64 21.66
C LYS A 175 -11.28 -5.26 20.98
N VAL A 176 -10.41 -4.40 21.52
CA VAL A 176 -10.21 -3.02 21.06
C VAL A 176 -8.76 -2.79 20.64
N LEU A 177 -8.57 -2.22 19.46
CA LEU A 177 -7.33 -1.60 19.02
C LEU A 177 -7.27 -0.17 19.59
N VAL A 178 -6.35 0.07 20.53
CA VAL A 178 -6.10 1.39 21.12
C VAL A 178 -4.96 2.07 20.36
N LEU A 179 -5.29 3.09 19.61
CA LEU A 179 -4.36 3.90 18.83
C LEU A 179 -3.64 4.93 19.69
N SER A 180 -2.40 5.27 19.32
CA SER A 180 -1.64 6.35 19.94
C SER A 180 -2.40 7.68 19.83
N LYS A 181 -2.34 8.48 20.90
CA LYS A 181 -2.86 9.86 20.87
C LYS A 181 -1.99 10.78 20.00
N GLN A 182 -0.71 10.48 19.91
CA GLN A 182 0.27 11.22 19.12
C GLN A 182 0.64 10.43 17.87
N ASP A 183 0.34 11.00 16.70
CA ASP A 183 0.67 10.43 15.39
C ASP A 183 0.40 8.91 15.26
N PRO A 184 -0.87 8.45 15.36
CA PRO A 184 -1.21 7.03 15.27
C PRO A 184 -0.91 6.39 13.90
N PHE A 185 -0.69 7.20 12.86
CA PHE A 185 -0.41 6.74 11.50
C PHE A 185 0.83 7.44 10.93
N PRO A 186 2.05 7.00 11.32
CA PRO A 186 3.31 7.63 10.91
C PRO A 186 3.45 7.72 9.39
N LYS A 187 4.12 8.76 8.89
CA LYS A 187 4.44 8.85 7.46
C LYS A 187 5.37 7.71 7.04
N LEU A 188 5.14 7.17 5.84
CA LEU A 188 6.02 6.21 5.19
C LEU A 188 7.25 6.98 4.70
N ASN A 189 8.19 7.30 5.61
CA ASN A 189 9.39 8.08 5.30
C ASN A 189 10.42 7.22 4.57
N GLY A 190 10.07 6.68 3.40
CA GLY A 190 10.95 5.79 2.65
C GLY A 190 11.10 4.38 3.24
N LYS A 191 10.47 4.08 4.39
CA LYS A 191 10.41 2.72 4.93
C LYS A 191 9.42 1.91 4.10
N PRO A 192 9.88 0.85 3.42
CA PRO A 192 8.97 -0.02 2.69
C PRO A 192 8.06 -0.79 3.64
N VAL A 193 6.95 -1.26 3.08
CA VAL A 193 5.94 -2.08 3.76
C VAL A 193 6.30 -3.55 3.69
#